data_AF-A0A3N5ESS8-F1
#
_entry.id   AF-A0A3N5ESS8-F1
#
_cell.length_a   1.000
_cell.length_b   1.000
_cell.length_c   1.000
_cell.angle_alpha   90.00
_cell.angle_beta   90.00
_cell.angle_gamma   90.00
#
_symmetry.space_group_name_H-M   'P 1'
#
loop_
_entity.id
_entity.type
_entity.pdbx_description
1 polymer ?
#
loop_
_entity_poly.entity_id
_entity_poly.type
_entity_poly.pdbx_seq_one_letter_code
_entity_poly.pdbx_strand_id
1 'polypeptide(L)'
;MDKSCANHPESMALATCKACEKSVCLMCVVDEKEGTFCSSECHTAFSNGQEVPKFVGAATEASSGGSSGAQKMDSIFDDAPSSPSPSALEEIQAPPTDEPMPIVAE
;
A
#
# COMPACT_ATOMS: atom_id res chain seq x y z
N MET A 1 5.76 15.58 4.57
CA MET A 1 4.73 14.71 3.98
C MET A 1 5.12 13.27 4.23
N ASP A 2 4.47 12.67 5.22
CA ASP A 2 4.54 11.26 5.54
C ASP A 2 3.85 10.48 4.42
N LYS A 3 4.65 9.94 3.52
CA LYS A 3 4.19 9.13 2.40
C LYS A 3 3.73 7.77 2.94
N SER A 4 2.50 7.37 2.64
CA SER A 4 1.98 6.04 3.00
C SER A 4 2.61 4.95 2.14
N CYS A 5 2.59 3.71 2.62
CA CYS A 5 3.06 2.58 1.84
C CYS A 5 2.18 2.37 0.61
N ALA A 6 2.79 2.13 -0.55
CA ALA A 6 2.08 1.89 -1.80
C ALA A 6 1.23 0.61 -1.78
N ASN A 7 1.61 -0.38 -0.96
CA ASN A 7 0.85 -1.62 -0.78
C ASN A 7 -0.13 -1.54 0.40
N HIS A 8 0.14 -0.67 1.38
CA HIS A 8 -0.65 -0.52 2.60
C HIS A 8 -0.83 0.96 2.92
N PRO A 9 -1.90 1.60 2.43
CA PRO A 9 -2.11 3.04 2.64
C PRO A 9 -2.29 3.42 4.12
N GLU A 10 -2.67 2.45 4.96
CA GLU A 10 -2.81 2.58 6.42
C GLU A 10 -1.47 2.57 7.16
N SER A 11 -0.41 2.06 6.53
CA SER A 11 0.92 1.99 7.13
C SER A 11 1.81 3.12 6.63
N MET A 12 2.58 3.70 7.55
CA MET A 12 3.58 4.70 7.22
C MET A 12 4.71 4.08 6.40
N ALA A 13 5.11 4.72 5.30
CA ALA A 13 6.26 4.25 4.55
C ALA A 13 7.57 4.70 5.21
N LEU A 14 8.50 3.76 5.30
CA LEU A 14 9.78 3.93 5.98
C LEU A 14 10.97 3.77 5.01
N ALA A 15 10.75 3.14 3.86
CA ALA A 15 11.74 2.98 2.81
C ALA A 15 11.14 3.36 1.45
N THR A 16 11.99 3.44 0.42
CA THR A 16 11.58 3.73 -0.96
C THR A 16 12.19 2.68 -1.88
N CYS A 17 11.36 2.03 -2.70
CA CYS A 17 11.80 0.99 -3.61
C CYS A 17 12.81 1.54 -4.62
N LYS A 18 13.98 0.90 -4.77
CA LYS A 18 15.03 1.39 -5.66
C LYS A 18 14.72 1.19 -7.14
N ALA A 19 13.82 0.25 -7.46
CA ALA A 19 13.37 0.03 -8.83
C ALA A 19 12.28 1.06 -9.21
N CYS A 20 11.12 1.04 -8.53
CA CYS A 20 9.94 1.82 -8.93
C CYS A 20 9.74 3.12 -8.14
N GLU A 21 10.61 3.39 -7.16
CA GLU A 21 10.63 4.60 -6.32
C GLU A 21 9.36 4.86 -5.51
N LYS A 22 8.54 3.83 -5.36
CA LYS A 22 7.37 3.84 -4.48
C LYS A 22 7.80 3.72 -3.02
N SER A 23 7.06 4.40 -2.16
CA SER A 23 7.31 4.35 -0.73
C SER A 23 6.72 3.07 -0.14
N VAL A 24 7.47 2.37 0.71
CA VAL A 24 7.08 1.09 1.31
C VAL A 24 7.29 1.07 2.81
N CYS A 25 6.40 0.39 3.53
CA CYS A 25 6.52 0.14 4.97
C CYS A 25 7.45 -1.05 5.23
N LEU A 26 7.80 -1.25 6.51
CA LEU A 26 8.65 -2.35 6.97
C LEU A 26 8.09 -3.75 6.65
N MET A 27 6.78 -3.91 6.48
CA MET A 27 6.18 -5.20 6.10
C MET A 27 6.34 -5.53 4.61
N CYS A 28 6.47 -4.51 3.75
CA CYS A 28 6.61 -4.71 2.30
C CYS A 28 8.02 -4.52 1.80
N VAL A 29 8.92 -3.99 2.63
CA VAL A 29 10.31 -3.77 2.23
C VAL A 29 11.04 -5.11 2.16
N VAL A 30 11.60 -5.39 1.00
CA VAL A 30 12.54 -6.49 0.79
C VAL A 30 13.92 -5.86 0.74
N ASP A 31 14.76 -6.15 1.74
CA ASP A 31 16.13 -5.65 1.81
C ASP A 31 17.07 -6.63 1.13
N GLU A 32 17.76 -6.16 0.09
CA GLU A 32 18.77 -6.92 -0.64
C GLU A 32 20.10 -6.17 -0.62
N LYS A 33 21.20 -6.86 -0.93
CA LYS A 33 22.55 -6.25 -0.95
C LYS A 33 22.64 -4.98 -1.82
N GLU A 34 21.73 -4.83 -2.79
CA GLU A 34 21.73 -3.79 -3.81
C GLU A 34 20.80 -2.61 -3.45
N GLY A 35 19.93 -2.76 -2.45
CA GLY A 35 18.96 -1.77 -2.00
C GLY A 35 17.67 -2.38 -1.49
N THR A 36 16.68 -1.52 -1.22
CA THR A 36 15.35 -1.91 -0.76
C THR A 36 14.35 -1.94 -1.91
N PHE A 37 13.48 -2.96 -1.94
CA PHE A 37 12.49 -3.18 -2.99
C PHE A 37 11.08 -3.40 -2.41
N CYS A 38 10.05 -3.08 -3.19
CA CYS A 38 8.64 -3.28 -2.78
C CYS A 38 8.12 -4.70 -3.07
N SER A 39 8.84 -5.45 -3.90
CA SER A 39 8.47 -6.78 -4.38
C SER A 39 9.67 -7.45 -5.06
N SER A 40 9.66 -8.79 -5.13
CA SER A 40 10.66 -9.59 -5.85
C SER A 40 10.74 -9.27 -7.34
N GLU A 41 9.63 -8.81 -7.92
CA GLU A 41 9.57 -8.39 -9.33
C GLU A 41 10.41 -7.11 -9.58
N CYS A 42 10.35 -6.16 -8.64
CA CYS A 42 11.20 -4.97 -8.66
C CYS A 42 12.68 -5.30 -8.45
N HIS A 43 13.00 -6.23 -7.55
CA HIS A 43 14.37 -6.70 -7.38
C HIS A 43 14.87 -7.41 -8.65
N THR A 44 14.07 -8.28 -9.25
CA THR A 44 14.44 -8.99 -10.49
C THR A 44 14.68 -8.02 -11.63
N ALA A 45 13.81 -7.02 -11.81
CA ALA A 45 13.99 -6.00 -12.84
C ALA A 45 15.28 -5.20 -12.61
N PHE A 46 15.55 -4.79 -11.37
CA PHE A 46 16.78 -4.07 -11.01
C PHE A 46 18.04 -4.94 -11.24
N SER A 47 18.01 -6.20 -10.83
CA SER A 47 19.13 -7.14 -10.97
C SER A 47 19.42 -7.48 -12.45
N ASN A 48 18.40 -7.51 -13.30
CA ASN A 48 18.55 -7.68 -14.75
C ASN A 48 18.95 -6.38 -15.48
N GLY A 49 19.10 -5.25 -14.76
CA GLY A 49 19.37 -3.94 -15.36
C GLY A 49 18.19 -3.40 -16.17
N GLN A 50 16.99 -3.93 -15.97
CA GLN A 50 15.77 -3.46 -16.61
C GLN A 50 15.20 -2.31 -15.79
N GLU A 51 15.27 -1.11 -16.36
CA GLU A 51 14.62 0.07 -15.81
C GLU A 51 13.10 -0.17 -15.75
N VAL A 52 12.56 -0.35 -14.54
CA VAL A 52 11.11 -0.33 -14.38
C VAL A 52 10.64 1.08 -14.69
N PRO A 53 9.56 1.26 -15.46
CA PRO A 53 9.06 2.58 -15.79
C PRO A 53 8.69 3.29 -14.49
N LYS A 54 9.55 4.24 -14.11
CA LYS A 54 9.34 5.24 -13.06
C LYS A 54 8.09 6.00 -13.46
N PHE A 55 6.94 5.56 -12.95
CA PHE A 55 5.68 6.28 -13.15
C PHE A 55 5.92 7.65 -12.52
N VAL A 56 6.13 8.65 -13.37
CA VAL A 56 6.46 10.01 -12.98
C VAL A 56 5.26 10.51 -12.17
N GLY A 57 5.37 10.39 -10.85
CA GLY A 57 4.43 11.00 -9.93
C GLY A 57 4.55 12.50 -10.16
N ALA A 58 3.48 13.08 -10.69
CA ALA A 58 3.31 14.49 -10.92
C ALA A 58 3.88 15.33 -9.77
N ALA A 59 5.04 15.93 -10.00
CA ALA A 59 5.64 16.89 -9.10
C ALA A 59 6.14 18.09 -9.90
N THR A 60 5.22 18.75 -10.63
CA THR A 60 5.34 20.18 -10.97
C THR A 60 4.18 20.61 -11.85
N GLU A 61 3.06 21.06 -11.26
CA GLU A 61 2.25 22.17 -11.80
C GLU A 61 1.59 22.94 -10.65
N ALA A 62 2.44 23.59 -9.84
CA ALA A 62 2.07 24.85 -9.20
C ALA A 62 2.76 25.98 -9.97
N SER A 63 2.43 26.09 -11.25
CA SER A 63 2.62 27.31 -12.01
C SER A 63 1.24 27.82 -12.42
N SER A 64 1.02 29.08 -12.09
CA SER A 64 -0.21 29.83 -12.26
C SER A 64 -0.63 29.93 -13.74
N GLY A 65 -1.94 29.83 -13.96
CA GLY A 65 -2.63 30.09 -15.23
C GLY A 65 -3.79 29.09 -15.36
N GLY A 66 -5.07 29.44 -15.32
CA GLY A 66 -5.74 30.65 -15.74
C GLY A 66 -6.95 30.21 -16.57
N SER A 67 -8.14 30.64 -16.17
CA SER A 67 -9.37 30.76 -16.98
C SER A 67 -10.19 29.52 -17.38
N SER A 68 -11.40 29.49 -16.80
CA SER A 68 -12.68 29.64 -17.51
C SER A 68 -13.33 28.45 -18.23
N GLY A 69 -14.53 28.12 -17.73
CA GLY A 69 -15.58 27.36 -18.41
C GLY A 69 -16.35 26.52 -17.38
N ALA A 70 -17.43 27.01 -16.75
CA ALA A 70 -18.81 26.85 -17.26
C ALA A 70 -18.92 25.57 -18.12
N GLN A 71 -19.76 24.58 -17.82
CA GLN A 71 -21.21 24.68 -17.76
C GLN A 71 -21.84 23.46 -17.02
N LYS A 72 -22.97 23.67 -16.31
CA LYS A 72 -24.25 22.91 -16.21
C LYS A 72 -24.23 21.39 -16.54
N MET A 73 -25.00 20.47 -15.96
CA MET A 73 -26.23 20.38 -15.16
C MET A 73 -26.30 18.89 -14.69
N ASP A 74 -26.69 18.61 -13.45
CA ASP A 74 -27.99 18.04 -13.05
C ASP A 74 -28.56 16.90 -13.93
N SER A 75 -28.45 15.68 -13.40
CA SER A 75 -29.33 14.51 -13.62
C SER A 75 -29.17 13.67 -12.34
N ILE A 76 -30.09 13.68 -11.37
CA ILE A 76 -31.46 13.15 -11.40
C ILE A 76 -31.48 11.62 -11.66
N PHE A 77 -32.24 10.90 -10.82
CA PHE A 77 -32.31 9.45 -10.55
C PHE A 77 -31.36 9.00 -9.43
N ASP A 78 -31.76 8.92 -8.15
CA ASP A 78 -32.99 8.36 -7.52
C ASP A 78 -33.20 6.87 -7.80
N ASP A 79 -33.47 6.13 -6.72
CA ASP A 79 -33.76 4.68 -6.61
C ASP A 79 -32.55 3.76 -6.41
N ALA A 80 -32.36 2.98 -5.34
CA ALA A 80 -33.01 2.76 -4.06
C ALA A 80 -32.03 1.93 -3.19
N PRO A 81 -32.04 2.06 -1.86
CA PRO A 81 -31.16 1.29 -0.98
C PRO A 81 -31.73 -0.13 -0.77
N SER A 82 -30.94 -1.15 -1.09
CA SER A 82 -31.15 -2.51 -0.55
C SER A 82 -29.93 -2.94 0.23
N SER A 83 -29.90 -2.50 1.49
CA SER A 83 -29.26 -3.25 2.57
C SER A 83 -29.92 -4.62 2.67
N PRO A 84 -29.11 -5.67 2.80
CA PRO A 84 -29.18 -6.42 4.05
C PRO A 84 -27.79 -6.67 4.66
N SER A 85 -27.58 -6.13 5.85
CA SER A 85 -26.85 -6.80 6.93
C SER A 85 -27.88 -7.30 7.94
N PRO A 86 -27.60 -8.21 8.89
CA PRO A 86 -26.40 -9.01 9.13
C PRO A 86 -26.71 -10.52 9.31
N SER A 87 -25.74 -11.40 9.08
CA SER A 87 -25.75 -12.74 9.70
C SER A 87 -24.36 -12.96 10.28
N ALA A 88 -24.29 -12.79 11.60
CA ALA A 88 -23.95 -13.86 12.54
C ALA A 88 -22.42 -14.09 12.54
N LEU A 89 -21.70 -13.40 13.43
CA LEU A 89 -21.41 -13.85 14.79
C LEU A 89 -20.67 -15.19 14.82
N GLU A 90 -19.46 -15.12 15.37
CA GLU A 90 -18.71 -16.21 16.01
C GLU A 90 -18.31 -17.37 15.08
N GLU A 91 -17.02 -17.64 14.91
CA GLU A 91 -16.34 -18.46 15.91
C GLU A 91 -14.85 -18.13 15.94
N ILE A 92 -14.44 -17.50 17.04
CA ILE A 92 -13.05 -17.46 17.47
C ILE A 92 -12.75 -18.85 18.02
N GLN A 93 -11.92 -19.63 17.33
CA GLN A 93 -11.31 -20.81 17.93
C GLN A 93 -9.79 -20.70 17.85
N ALA A 94 -9.20 -20.65 19.04
CA ALA A 94 -7.82 -20.35 19.36
C ALA A 94 -6.80 -21.35 18.76
N PRO A 95 -5.53 -20.95 18.57
CA PRO A 95 -4.46 -21.91 18.33
C PRO A 95 -4.22 -22.76 19.60
N PRO A 96 -4.24 -24.10 19.52
CA PRO A 96 -3.76 -24.93 20.61
C PRO A 96 -2.24 -25.07 20.50
N THR A 97 -1.49 -24.44 21.42
CA THR A 97 -0.14 -24.92 21.74
C THR A 97 0.14 -24.66 23.21
N ASP A 98 -0.34 -25.61 24.01
CA ASP A 98 0.21 -25.96 25.31
C ASP A 98 1.64 -26.46 25.07
N GLU A 99 2.64 -25.59 25.28
CA GLU A 99 4.02 -26.05 25.48
C GLU A 99 4.47 -25.61 26.88
N PRO A 100 4.61 -26.56 27.82
CA PRO A 100 5.15 -26.25 29.15
C PRO A 100 6.64 -25.91 29.04
N MET A 101 7.01 -24.74 29.56
CA MET A 101 8.40 -24.31 29.72
C MET A 101 9.18 -25.36 30.53
N PRO A 102 10.31 -25.92 30.02
CA PRO A 102 11.23 -26.64 30.88
C PRO A 102 11.96 -25.64 31.78
N ILE A 103 11.64 -25.79 33.06
CA ILE A 103 12.29 -25.25 34.25
C ILE A 103 13.82 -25.12 34.15
N VAL A 104 14.26 -24.02 34.75
CA VAL A 104 15.61 -23.56 35.06
C VAL A 104 16.58 -24.69 35.46
N ALA A 105 17.77 -24.70 34.85
CA ALA A 105 18.91 -25.46 35.34
C ALA A 105 19.55 -24.72 36.52
N GLU A 106 19.65 -25.41 37.66
CA GLU A 106 20.56 -25.09 38.78
C GLU A 106 22.04 -25.24 38.39
#